data_AF-A0AAW6YNU4-F1
#
_entry.id   AF-A0AAW6YNU4-F1
#
_cell.length_a   1.000
_cell.length_b   1.000
_cell.length_c   1.000
_cell.angle_alpha   90.00
_cell.angle_beta   90.00
_cell.angle_gamma   90.00
#
_symmetry.space_group_name_H-M   'P 1'
#
loop_
_entity.id
_entity.type
_entity.pdbx_description
1 polymer ?
#
loop_
_entity_poly.entity_id
_entity_poly.type
_entity_poly.pdbx_seq_one_letter_code
_entity_poly.pdbx_strand_id
1 'polypeptide(L)' 'MNYPTLLERFLTYVKVNTRSDEHSTTTPSTQNQVDFANNILIPEMKRVGLENVYYLPNGYAIGTLPANDPSFIRKI' A
#
# COMPACT_ATOMS: atom_id res chain seq x y z
N MET A 1 12.74 -12.22 16.48
CA MET A 1 12.67 -11.12 15.48
C MET A 1 12.47 -9.82 16.21
N ASN A 2 13.14 -8.75 15.79
CA ASN A 2 12.92 -7.39 16.29
C ASN A 2 12.44 -6.53 15.11
N TYR A 3 11.39 -5.75 15.31
CA TYR A 3 10.80 -4.89 14.28
C TYR A 3 10.85 -3.43 14.73
N PRO A 4 12.01 -2.77 14.59
CA PRO A 4 12.24 -1.45 15.17
C PRO A 4 11.27 -0.38 14.68
N THR A 5 10.70 -0.53 13.48
CA THR A 5 9.80 0.45 12.86
C THR A 5 8.33 0.03 12.86
N LEU A 6 7.98 -1.17 13.35
CA LEU A 6 6.61 -1.70 13.22
C LEU A 6 5.58 -0.86 13.99
N LEU A 7 5.90 -0.52 15.25
CA LEU A 7 5.00 0.28 16.08
C LEU A 7 4.79 1.68 15.49
N GLU A 8 5.85 2.33 15.01
CA GLU A 8 5.78 3.65 14.40
C GLU A 8 4.91 3.65 13.13
N ARG A 9 5.09 2.66 12.25
CA ARG A 9 4.26 2.49 11.04
C ARG A 9 2.79 2.27 11.40
N PHE A 10 2.51 1.37 12.35
CA PHE A 10 1.16 1.13 12.82
C PHE A 10 0.50 2.41 13.35
N LEU A 11 1.20 3.13 14.24
CA LEU A 11 0.72 4.40 14.81
C LEU A 11 0.53 5.50 13.77
N THR A 12 1.28 5.47 12.66
CA THR A 12 1.07 6.37 11.52
C THR A 12 -0.24 6.06 10.81
N TYR A 13 -0.54 4.79 10.57
CA TYR A 13 -1.73 4.38 9.81
C TYR A 13 -3.03 4.59 10.60
N VAL A 14 -3.06 4.20 11.87
CA VAL A 14 -4.29 4.25 12.68
C VAL A 14 -4.76 5.67 13.01
N LYS A 15 -3.91 6.69 12.80
CA LYS A 15 -4.28 8.10 12.93
C LYS A 15 -5.12 8.60 11.75
N VAL A 16 -5.14 7.88 10.63
CA VAL A 16 -5.90 8.26 9.44
C VAL A 16 -7.25 7.57 9.45
N ASN A 17 -8.34 8.35 9.36
CA ASN A 17 -9.68 7.80 9.24
C ASN A 17 -9.91 7.27 7.82
N THR A 18 -9.86 5.95 7.65
CA THR A 18 -10.08 5.24 6.39
C THR A 18 -11.38 4.44 6.35
N ARG A 19 -12.36 4.79 7.22
CA ARG A 19 -13.65 4.09 7.29
C ARG A 19 -14.36 4.13 5.93
N SER A 20 -14.82 2.97 5.47
CA SER A 20 -15.65 2.82 4.28
C SER A 20 -17.08 3.31 4.51
N ASP A 21 -17.72 3.74 3.43
CA ASP A 21 -19.15 4.04 3.38
C ASP A 21 -19.88 2.91 2.64
N GLU A 22 -20.83 2.26 3.31
CA GLU A 22 -21.62 1.14 2.76
C GLU A 22 -22.71 1.60 1.79
N HIS A 23 -23.08 2.88 1.81
CA HIS A 23 -24.06 3.46 0.90
C HIS A 23 -23.43 3.97 -0.40
N SER A 24 -22.09 3.99 -0.49
CA SER A 24 -21.36 4.46 -1.66
C SER A 24 -21.50 3.49 -2.83
N THR A 25 -21.66 4.05 -4.03
CA THR A 25 -21.67 3.32 -5.31
C THR A 25 -20.32 3.35 -6.03
N THR A 26 -19.29 3.89 -5.36
CA THR A 26 -17.94 4.06 -5.93
C THR A 26 -16.92 3.16 -5.25
N THR A 27 -15.78 2.96 -5.90
CA THR A 27 -14.65 2.21 -5.32
C THR A 27 -13.36 2.99 -5.56
N PRO A 28 -12.64 3.43 -4.50
CA PRO A 28 -12.98 3.33 -3.08
C PRO A 28 -14.25 4.08 -2.68
N SER A 29 -14.89 3.66 -1.60
CA SER A 29 -16.17 4.25 -1.17
C SER A 29 -16.07 5.64 -0.56
N THR A 30 -14.89 6.03 -0.08
CA THR A 30 -14.63 7.35 0.52
C THR A 30 -13.28 7.92 0.07
N GLN A 31 -13.20 9.24 -0.13
CA GLN A 31 -11.96 9.92 -0.56
C GLN A 31 -10.78 9.67 0.40
N ASN A 32 -11.02 9.57 1.71
CA ASN A 32 -9.94 9.35 2.68
C ASN A 32 -9.18 8.03 2.46
N GLN A 33 -9.83 7.00 1.88
CA GLN A 33 -9.16 5.75 1.50
C GLN A 33 -8.17 5.99 0.35
N VAL A 34 -8.55 6.82 -0.63
CA VAL A 34 -7.71 7.23 -1.76
C VAL A 34 -6.52 8.05 -1.28
N ASP A 35 -6.75 9.00 -0.37
CA ASP A 35 -5.71 9.86 0.17
C ASP A 35 -4.71 9.06 1.01
N PHE A 36 -5.19 8.10 1.82
CA PHE A 36 -4.33 7.20 2.56
C PHE A 36 -3.43 6.37 1.64
N ALA A 37 -3.99 5.79 0.58
CA ALA A 37 -3.22 5.01 -0.38
C ALA A 37 -2.15 5.86 -1.08
N ASN A 38 -2.53 7.03 -1.62
CA ASN A 38 -1.64 7.86 -2.43
C ASN A 38 -0.59 8.62 -1.62
N ASN A 39 -0.93 9.09 -0.42
CA ASN A 39 -0.06 9.98 0.35
C ASN A 39 0.78 9.24 1.40
N ILE A 40 0.38 8.02 1.79
CA ILE A 40 1.08 7.25 2.84
C ILE A 40 1.60 5.93 2.27
N LEU A 41 0.72 5.07 1.76
CA LEU A 41 1.13 3.72 1.35
C LEU A 41 2.07 3.72 0.15
N ILE A 42 1.70 4.40 -0.95
CA ILE A 42 2.49 4.40 -2.19
C ILE A 42 3.90 4.98 -1.96
N PRO A 43 4.09 6.12 -1.26
CA PRO A 43 5.41 6.62 -0.91
C PRO A 43 6.20 5.64 -0.05
N GLU A 44 5.54 4.99 0.91
CA GLU A 44 6.21 4.04 1.78
C GLU A 44 6.63 2.77 1.05
N MET A 45 5.79 2.23 0.17
CA MET A 45 6.09 1.09 -0.69
C MET A 45 7.36 1.36 -1.51
N LYS A 46 7.48 2.56 -2.09
CA LYS A 46 8.70 2.98 -2.79
C LYS A 46 9.89 3.09 -1.85
N ARG A 47 9.69 3.68 -0.65
CA ARG A 47 10.75 3.85 0.37
C ARG A 47 11.31 2.51 0.86
N VAL A 48 10.48 1.47 0.99
CA VAL A 48 10.93 0.13 1.42
C VAL A 48 11.52 -0.70 0.28
N GLY A 49 11.57 -0.16 -0.94
CA GLY A 49 12.23 -0.80 -2.09
C GLY A 49 11.32 -1.68 -2.94
N LEU A 50 9.99 -1.54 -2.86
CA LEU A 50 9.12 -2.18 -3.84
C LEU A 50 9.27 -1.52 -5.20
N GLU A 51 9.22 -2.34 -6.24
CA GLU A 51 9.25 -1.94 -7.65
C GLU A 51 7.84 -1.99 -8.25
N ASN A 52 7.67 -1.40 -9.44
CA ASN A 52 6.38 -1.35 -10.14
C ASN A 52 5.24 -0.91 -9.20
N VAL A 53 5.47 0.16 -8.44
CA VAL A 53 4.50 0.67 -7.47
C VAL A 53 3.51 1.61 -8.17
N TYR A 54 2.24 1.23 -8.20
CA TYR A 54 1.17 2.01 -8.82
C TYR A 54 -0.15 1.86 -8.07
N TYR A 55 -1.06 2.80 -8.31
CA TYR A 55 -2.41 2.82 -7.76
C TYR A 55 -3.41 2.68 -8.91
N LEU A 56 -4.37 1.78 -8.76
CA LEU A 56 -5.41 1.54 -9.75
C LEU A 56 -6.68 2.38 -9.47
N PRO A 57 -7.45 2.73 -10.51
CA PRO A 57 -8.67 3.54 -10.35
C PRO A 57 -9.70 2.95 -9.38
N ASN A 58 -9.70 1.62 -9.19
CA ASN A 58 -10.60 0.89 -8.30
C ASN A 58 -10.06 0.73 -6.86
N GLY A 59 -9.05 1.51 -6.45
CA GLY A 59 -8.64 1.55 -5.04
C GLY A 59 -7.42 0.72 -4.64
N TYR A 60 -6.81 0.01 -5.58
CA TYR A 60 -5.74 -0.95 -5.26
C TYR A 60 -4.37 -0.32 -5.40
N ALA A 61 -3.60 -0.30 -4.30
CA ALA A 61 -2.17 -0.04 -4.33
C ALA A 61 -1.41 -1.34 -4.57
N ILE A 62 -0.63 -1.40 -5.64
CA ILE A 62 0.13 -2.59 -6.06
C ILE A 62 1.62 -2.24 -6.06
N GLY A 63 2.44 -3.18 -5.62
CA GLY A 63 3.90 -3.10 -5.66
C GLY A 63 4.49 -4.50 -5.70
N THR A 64 5.68 -4.62 -6.29
CA THR A 64 6.38 -5.88 -6.52
C THR A 64 7.65 -5.92 -5.67
N LEU A 65 7.82 -6.96 -4.88
CA LEU A 65 9.12 -7.28 -4.29
C LEU A 65 9.88 -8.15 -5.31
N PRO A 66 11.01 -7.69 -5.88
CA PRO A 66 11.78 -8.50 -6.81
C PRO A 66 12.32 -9.76 -6.13
N ALA A 67 12.61 -10.78 -6.95
CA ALA A 67 13.30 -11.97 -6.47
C ALA A 67 14.66 -11.58 -5.87
N ASN A 68 15.04 -12.22 -4.77
CA ASN A 68 16.33 -12.00 -4.12
C ASN A 68 17.45 -12.89 -4.68
N ASP A 69 17.13 -13.76 -5.63
CA ASP A 69 18.09 -14.60 -6.36
C ASP A 69 17.88 -14.40 -7.87
N PRO A 70 18.89 -13.91 -8.61
CA PRO A 70 18.83 -13.73 -10.06
C PRO A 70 18.58 -15.02 -10.84
N SER A 71 18.83 -16.19 -10.25
CA SER A 71 18.59 -17.49 -10.88
C SER A 71 17.11 -17.90 -10.90
N PHE A 72 16.25 -17.22 -10.14
CA PHE A 72 14.80 -17.44 -10.21
C PHE A 72 14.22 -16.80 -11.47
N ILE A 73 14.26 -17.57 -12.57
CA ILE A 73 13.60 -17.20 -13.82
C ILE A 73 12.09 -17.39 -13.64
N ARG A 74 11.30 -16.39 -14.04
CA ARG A 74 9.84 -16.44 -14.03
C ARG A 74 9.38 -17.61 -14.92
N LYS A 75 8.95 -18.72 -14.30
CA LYS A 75 8.27 -19.81 -15.01
C LYS A 75 6.88 -19.30 -15.39
N ILE A 76 6.70 -19.02 -16.67
CA ILE A 76 5.42 -18.77 -17.33
C ILE A 76 4.81 -20.09 -17.77
#